data_AF-A0ABD3QIJ1-F1
#
_entry.id   AF-A0ABD3QIJ1-F1
#
_cell.length_a   1.000
_cell.length_b   1.000
_cell.length_c   1.000
_cell.angle_alpha   90.00
_cell.angle_beta   90.00
_cell.angle_gamma   90.00
#
_symmetry.space_group_name_H-M   'P 1'
#
loop_
_entity.id
_entity.type
_entity.pdbx_description
1 polymer ?
#
loop_
_entity_poly.entity_id
_entity_poly.type
_entity_poly.pdbx_seq_one_letter_code
_entity_poly.pdbx_strand_id
1 'polypeptide(L)'
;MADDNYWSLAALVLFRPCHPRCDPARRPPSPRIRSRSSLIVAGAIVIALLSLATRILTTAMEERRGPSSSSSFTSSFSEDIIDEIEYVEVPSGEVGVSRYAARVRSSGSGPTTATTTSTGGVSVRTWMALVASSDSPPGTRAAMEMSSTIASSPYASLLFEVPGTTWRDSDEVPFEFVLVDAPELSRFAGGGPDRDAFAEHFDDPSPSSCGEGEGGRRRRRRRLRRTVCSFENLGRDATLVSPVPLDDVDDATYSHLARFVREAPGGQVSEFWKKAASTYLDVLKRKDEDDGGDDGAGTWFSTNGMGVAWLHLRIDDRPKYYSYAPFKCLWKG
;
A
#
# COMPACT_ATOMS: atom_id res chain seq x y z
N MET A 1 42.15 -28.69 -30.17
CA MET A 1 41.38 -27.56 -30.73
C MET A 1 39.95 -28.09 -30.87
N ALA A 2 39.19 -28.31 -29.79
CA ALA A 2 38.85 -27.44 -28.66
C ALA A 2 38.13 -26.16 -29.11
N ASP A 3 36.87 -26.10 -28.65
CA ASP A 3 35.99 -24.94 -28.38
C ASP A 3 35.10 -24.52 -29.57
N ASP A 4 33.77 -24.66 -29.55
CA ASP A 4 32.68 -24.34 -28.60
C ASP A 4 31.87 -23.13 -29.13
N ASN A 5 30.54 -23.26 -29.10
CA ASN A 5 29.52 -22.25 -28.74
C ASN A 5 28.15 -22.63 -29.36
N TYR A 6 27.32 -23.42 -28.66
CA TYR A 6 26.35 -23.03 -27.63
C TYR A 6 25.24 -22.06 -28.08
N TRP A 7 24.08 -22.67 -28.34
CA TRP A 7 22.72 -22.29 -27.89
C TRP A 7 22.48 -20.82 -27.52
N SER A 8 21.83 -20.08 -28.43
CA SER A 8 21.02 -18.92 -28.08
C SER A 8 19.62 -19.39 -27.72
N LEU A 9 19.35 -19.59 -26.43
CA LEU A 9 18.00 -19.73 -25.89
C LEU A 9 17.52 -18.36 -25.43
N ALA A 10 16.69 -17.74 -26.28
CA ALA A 10 15.93 -16.55 -25.94
C ALA A 10 14.95 -16.87 -24.79
N ALA A 11 15.07 -16.14 -23.68
CA ALA A 11 14.07 -16.11 -22.62
C ALA A 11 12.83 -15.34 -23.13
N LEU A 12 11.95 -16.07 -23.80
CA LEU A 12 10.63 -15.63 -24.21
C LEU A 12 9.74 -15.57 -22.95
N VAL A 13 9.75 -14.42 -22.25
CA VAL A 13 8.69 -14.11 -21.28
C VAL A 13 7.42 -13.91 -22.11
N LEU A 14 6.63 -14.98 -22.21
CA LEU A 14 5.34 -14.99 -22.89
C LEU A 14 4.36 -14.09 -22.14
N PHE A 15 4.33 -12.79 -22.50
CA PHE A 15 3.12 -12.00 -22.38
C PHE A 15 2.05 -12.66 -23.23
N ARG A 16 1.06 -13.30 -22.60
CA ARG A 16 -0.14 -13.73 -23.30
C ARG A 16 -0.88 -12.47 -23.79
N PRO A 17 -1.25 -12.40 -25.08
CA PRO A 17 -2.04 -11.28 -25.58
C PRO A 17 -3.38 -11.21 -24.84
N CYS A 18 -3.78 -9.99 -24.47
CA CYS A 18 -5.04 -9.70 -23.78
C CYS A 18 -6.24 -10.30 -24.54
N HIS A 19 -7.08 -11.02 -23.83
CA HIS A 19 -8.33 -11.57 -24.35
C HIS A 19 -9.35 -10.43 -24.59
N PRO A 20 -10.09 -10.38 -25.71
CA PRO A 20 -10.97 -9.26 -26.05
C PRO A 20 -12.31 -9.29 -25.29
N ARG A 21 -12.27 -9.16 -23.96
CA ARG A 21 -13.47 -9.03 -23.11
C ARG A 21 -13.33 -7.87 -22.12
N CYS A 22 -13.03 -6.68 -22.64
CA CYS A 22 -13.30 -5.42 -21.95
C CYS A 22 -14.46 -4.74 -22.68
N ASP A 23 -15.69 -5.24 -22.45
CA ASP A 23 -16.93 -4.62 -22.96
C ASP A 23 -17.73 -4.06 -21.76
N PRO A 24 -17.93 -2.73 -21.65
CA PRO A 24 -18.43 -2.05 -20.45
C PRO A 24 -19.95 -2.19 -20.19
N ALA A 25 -20.68 -3.09 -20.85
CA ALA A 25 -22.14 -3.06 -20.92
C ALA A 25 -22.92 -4.19 -20.19
N ARG A 26 -22.42 -4.76 -19.09
CA ARG A 26 -23.22 -5.72 -18.29
C ARG A 26 -23.31 -5.34 -16.81
N ARG A 27 -24.50 -4.90 -16.38
CA ARG A 27 -24.86 -4.75 -14.96
C ARG A 27 -25.20 -6.14 -14.36
N PRO A 28 -24.68 -6.50 -13.17
CA PRO A 28 -25.13 -7.68 -12.45
C PRO A 28 -26.51 -7.46 -11.78
N PRO A 29 -27.29 -8.53 -11.54
CA PRO A 29 -28.62 -8.44 -10.95
C PRO A 29 -28.58 -8.20 -9.43
N SER A 30 -29.55 -7.41 -8.93
CA SER A 30 -29.73 -7.05 -7.52
C SER A 30 -30.14 -8.24 -6.61
N PRO A 31 -29.68 -8.30 -5.36
CA PRO A 31 -30.06 -9.36 -4.43
C PRO A 31 -31.48 -9.17 -3.86
N ARG A 32 -32.19 -10.30 -3.70
CA ARG A 32 -33.55 -10.36 -3.14
C ARG A 32 -33.53 -10.24 -1.62
N ILE A 33 -34.33 -9.31 -1.10
CA ILE A 33 -34.67 -9.17 0.32
C ILE A 33 -35.57 -10.34 0.76
N ARG A 34 -35.21 -11.03 1.84
CA ARG A 34 -36.14 -11.88 2.60
C ARG A 34 -36.39 -11.28 3.97
N SER A 35 -37.67 -11.15 4.31
CA SER A 35 -38.18 -10.61 5.56
C SER A 35 -38.65 -11.70 6.53
N ARG A 36 -38.87 -11.25 7.77
CA ARG A 36 -39.59 -11.84 8.93
C ARG A 36 -38.71 -12.64 9.90
N SER A 37 -38.93 -12.65 11.21
CA SER A 37 -39.58 -11.79 12.22
C SER A 37 -39.56 -12.65 13.50
N SER A 38 -39.07 -12.08 14.62
CA SER A 38 -39.49 -12.28 16.02
C SER A 38 -39.60 -13.71 16.60
N LEU A 39 -38.90 -13.99 17.72
CA LEU A 39 -39.50 -13.97 19.07
C LEU A 39 -38.48 -14.28 20.18
N ILE A 40 -38.72 -13.60 21.30
CA ILE A 40 -38.00 -13.59 22.57
C ILE A 40 -38.55 -14.70 23.48
N VAL A 41 -37.70 -15.24 24.36
CA VAL A 41 -37.92 -15.61 25.78
C VAL A 41 -37.15 -16.90 26.12
N ALA A 42 -36.09 -16.78 26.92
CA ALA A 42 -35.78 -17.67 28.06
C ALA A 42 -34.44 -17.23 28.72
N GLY A 43 -34.44 -16.03 29.30
CA GLY A 43 -33.36 -15.53 30.14
C GLY A 43 -33.49 -16.10 31.56
N ALA A 44 -32.75 -17.17 31.85
CA ALA A 44 -32.39 -17.61 33.20
C ALA A 44 -31.35 -18.76 33.18
N ILE A 45 -31.26 -19.51 32.08
CA ILE A 45 -30.32 -20.64 31.93
C ILE A 45 -28.93 -20.19 31.43
N VAL A 46 -28.85 -19.04 30.75
CA VAL A 46 -27.61 -18.52 30.14
C VAL A 46 -26.59 -18.03 31.18
N ILE A 47 -27.02 -17.55 32.34
CA ILE A 47 -26.11 -16.98 33.37
C ILE A 47 -25.36 -18.09 34.14
N ALA A 48 -25.97 -19.25 34.38
CA ALA A 48 -25.31 -20.38 35.04
C ALA A 48 -24.30 -21.10 34.12
N LEU A 49 -24.57 -21.13 32.80
CA LEU A 49 -23.65 -21.70 31.82
C LEU A 49 -22.46 -20.76 31.50
N LEU A 50 -22.66 -19.45 31.50
CA LEU A 50 -21.57 -18.47 31.34
C LEU A 50 -20.60 -18.44 32.53
N SER A 51 -21.07 -18.70 33.75
CA SER A 51 -20.24 -18.73 34.96
C SER A 51 -19.49 -20.05 35.16
N LEU A 52 -19.96 -21.15 34.55
CA LEU A 52 -19.20 -22.41 34.47
C LEU A 52 -18.17 -22.37 33.32
N ALA A 53 -18.50 -21.76 32.18
CA ALA A 53 -17.56 -21.58 31.06
C ALA A 53 -16.38 -20.65 31.40
N THR A 54 -16.60 -19.59 32.18
CA THR A 54 -15.51 -18.70 32.64
C THR A 54 -14.57 -19.40 33.62
N ARG A 55 -15.07 -20.27 34.50
CA ARG A 55 -14.21 -21.03 35.43
C ARG A 55 -13.36 -22.10 34.73
N ILE A 56 -13.88 -22.72 33.67
CA ILE A 56 -13.14 -23.70 32.86
C ILE A 56 -12.10 -23.01 31.97
N LEU A 57 -12.38 -21.81 31.44
CA LEU A 57 -11.39 -21.04 30.69
C LEU A 57 -10.27 -20.49 31.59
N THR A 58 -10.56 -20.05 32.81
CA THR A 58 -9.51 -19.53 33.70
C THR A 58 -8.52 -20.61 34.15
N THR A 59 -8.96 -21.84 34.41
CA THR A 59 -8.05 -22.93 34.78
C THR A 59 -7.24 -23.45 33.59
N ALA A 60 -7.79 -23.42 32.37
CA ALA A 60 -7.05 -23.79 31.15
C ALA A 60 -6.02 -22.73 30.71
N MET A 61 -6.16 -21.47 31.15
CA MET A 61 -5.23 -20.38 30.85
C MET A 61 -4.05 -20.27 31.83
N GLU A 62 -4.14 -20.88 33.01
CA GLU A 62 -3.10 -20.79 34.05
C GLU A 62 -2.01 -21.87 33.93
N GLU A 63 -2.29 -22.95 33.19
CA GLU A 63 -1.35 -24.07 32.95
C GLU A 63 -0.50 -23.93 31.67
N ARG A 64 -0.66 -22.83 30.90
CA ARG A 64 0.15 -22.51 29.70
C ARG A 64 1.15 -21.35 29.90
N ARG A 65 1.52 -21.02 31.14
CA ARG A 65 2.64 -20.09 31.41
C ARG A 65 3.98 -20.82 31.41
N GLY A 66 4.39 -21.29 30.23
CA GLY A 66 5.80 -21.48 29.87
C GLY A 66 6.40 -20.16 29.36
N PRO A 67 7.73 -20.01 29.32
CA PRO A 67 8.37 -18.73 29.02
C PRO A 67 7.92 -18.20 27.66
N SER A 68 7.48 -16.94 27.67
CA SER A 68 7.05 -16.16 26.52
C SER A 68 8.16 -16.10 25.47
N SER A 69 8.08 -16.96 24.47
CA SER A 69 8.70 -16.71 23.18
C SER A 69 7.78 -15.77 22.41
N SER A 70 8.19 -14.50 22.36
CA SER A 70 7.76 -13.59 21.31
C SER A 70 8.16 -14.21 19.97
N SER A 71 7.25 -14.93 19.30
CA SER A 71 7.46 -15.26 17.91
C SER A 71 7.17 -14.01 17.08
N SER A 72 8.18 -13.15 16.98
CA SER A 72 8.33 -12.27 15.83
C SER A 72 8.23 -13.15 14.59
N PHE A 73 7.11 -13.05 13.86
CA PHE A 73 7.01 -13.67 12.55
C PHE A 73 7.70 -12.74 11.55
N THR A 74 9.02 -12.62 11.71
CA THR A 74 9.91 -12.20 10.64
C THR A 74 9.90 -13.37 9.65
N SER A 75 9.14 -13.22 8.57
CA SER A 75 9.47 -13.93 7.33
C SER A 75 10.99 -13.76 7.14
N SER A 76 11.70 -14.85 6.93
CA SER A 76 13.15 -14.96 7.01
C SER A 76 13.90 -14.28 5.84
N PHE A 77 13.45 -13.10 5.42
CA PHE A 77 14.31 -12.14 4.77
C PHE A 77 14.90 -11.29 5.89
N SER A 78 16.15 -11.60 6.27
CA SER A 78 16.88 -10.77 7.23
C SER A 78 16.86 -9.33 6.72
N GLU A 79 16.39 -8.41 7.55
CA GLU A 79 16.50 -6.96 7.33
C GLU A 79 17.94 -6.55 6.97
N ASP A 80 18.92 -7.37 7.38
CA ASP A 80 20.35 -7.28 7.05
C ASP A 80 20.72 -7.51 5.57
N ILE A 81 19.81 -7.99 4.71
CA ILE A 81 20.13 -8.29 3.28
C ILE A 81 19.76 -7.14 2.33
N ILE A 82 18.84 -6.24 2.71
CA ILE A 82 18.39 -5.16 1.82
C ILE A 82 19.02 -3.85 2.26
N ASP A 83 20.32 -3.71 2.02
CA ASP A 83 21.01 -2.46 2.35
C ASP A 83 20.58 -1.30 1.44
N GLU A 84 20.34 -1.59 0.16
CA GLU A 84 20.03 -0.57 -0.85
C GLU A 84 19.04 -1.11 -1.90
N ILE A 85 17.83 -0.55 -1.92
CA ILE A 85 16.87 -0.72 -3.03
C ILE A 85 17.15 0.37 -4.05
N GLU A 86 17.17 0.00 -5.33
CA GLU A 86 17.19 0.94 -6.45
C GLU A 86 15.98 0.76 -7.36
N TYR A 87 15.62 1.82 -8.09
CA TYR A 87 14.49 1.83 -9.01
C TYR A 87 15.00 1.96 -10.43
N VAL A 88 14.93 0.85 -11.16
CA VAL A 88 15.42 0.77 -12.54
C VAL A 88 14.25 1.01 -13.48
N GLU A 89 14.40 1.98 -14.39
CA GLU A 89 13.41 2.19 -15.45
C GLU A 89 13.37 0.97 -16.38
N VAL A 90 12.18 0.49 -16.67
CA VAL A 90 11.89 -0.66 -17.53
C VAL A 90 10.86 -0.24 -18.58
N PRO A 91 10.80 -0.90 -19.74
CA PRO A 91 9.85 -0.54 -20.79
C PRO A 91 8.40 -0.53 -20.26
N SER A 92 7.71 0.60 -20.42
CA SER A 92 6.29 0.73 -20.09
C SER A 92 5.38 0.20 -21.21
N GLY A 93 5.84 0.30 -22.46
CA GLY A 93 5.03 -0.01 -23.64
C GLY A 93 3.98 1.05 -23.99
N GLU A 94 3.91 2.16 -23.24
CA GLU A 94 2.93 3.24 -23.41
C GLU A 94 3.60 4.61 -23.43
N VAL A 95 3.17 5.49 -24.34
CA VAL A 95 3.66 6.87 -24.42
C VAL A 95 3.13 7.67 -23.24
N GLY A 96 3.98 8.51 -22.64
CA GLY A 96 3.60 9.29 -21.46
C GLY A 96 3.56 8.46 -20.18
N VAL A 97 4.17 7.27 -20.17
CA VAL A 97 4.29 6.42 -18.99
C VAL A 97 5.75 6.00 -18.79
N SER A 98 6.34 6.35 -17.65
CA SER A 98 7.62 5.78 -17.19
C SER A 98 7.34 4.68 -16.17
N ARG A 99 7.93 3.49 -16.36
CA ARG A 99 7.73 2.33 -15.50
C ARG A 99 9.04 1.98 -14.80
N TYR A 100 8.99 1.77 -13.49
CA TYR A 100 10.16 1.46 -12.68
C TYR A 100 9.95 0.15 -11.93
N ALA A 101 11.03 -0.59 -11.75
CA ALA A 101 11.02 -1.82 -10.96
C ALA A 101 12.02 -1.72 -9.81
N ALA A 102 11.60 -2.06 -8.61
CA ALA A 102 12.47 -2.10 -7.44
C ALA A 102 13.39 -3.33 -7.50
N ARG A 103 14.68 -3.11 -7.26
CA ARG A 103 15.73 -4.14 -7.28
C ARG A 103 16.63 -3.97 -6.06
N VAL A 104 17.14 -5.09 -5.54
CA VAL A 104 18.21 -5.05 -4.52
C VAL A 104 19.53 -4.77 -5.23
N ARG A 105 20.23 -3.71 -4.83
CA ARG A 105 21.54 -3.40 -5.36
C ARG A 105 22.53 -4.47 -4.91
N SER A 106 23.14 -5.16 -5.87
CA SER A 106 24.21 -6.12 -5.55
C SER A 106 25.47 -5.36 -5.18
N SER A 107 25.87 -5.37 -3.90
CA SER A 107 27.20 -4.93 -3.49
C SER A 107 28.21 -5.94 -4.04
N GLY A 108 28.98 -5.54 -5.05
CA GLY A 108 29.95 -6.42 -5.69
C GLY A 108 31.11 -6.78 -4.74
N SER A 109 31.05 -7.94 -4.07
CA SER A 109 32.21 -8.59 -3.46
C SER A 109 31.94 -10.03 -2.96
N GLY A 110 32.02 -11.03 -3.85
CA GLY A 110 32.22 -12.43 -3.45
C GLY A 110 31.81 -13.47 -4.51
N PRO A 111 32.54 -14.61 -4.65
CA PRO A 111 32.18 -15.65 -5.60
C PRO A 111 30.93 -16.39 -5.13
N THR A 112 29.81 -16.16 -5.79
CA THR A 112 28.51 -16.73 -5.42
C THR A 112 28.32 -18.08 -6.10
N THR A 113 28.68 -19.16 -5.41
CA THR A 113 28.17 -20.51 -5.71
C THR A 113 26.83 -20.67 -5.00
N ALA A 114 25.78 -20.01 -5.50
CA ALA A 114 24.42 -20.24 -5.06
C ALA A 114 23.51 -20.27 -6.28
N THR A 115 22.97 -21.45 -6.54
CA THR A 115 21.92 -21.71 -7.52
C THR A 115 20.63 -21.05 -7.02
N THR A 116 20.39 -19.79 -7.38
CA THR A 116 19.09 -19.13 -7.19
C THR A 116 18.58 -18.61 -8.52
N THR A 117 17.64 -19.35 -9.09
CA THR A 117 16.84 -18.98 -10.25
C THR A 117 15.76 -17.99 -9.80
N SER A 118 16.09 -16.73 -9.49
CA SER A 118 15.11 -15.64 -9.39
C SER A 118 15.81 -14.28 -9.43
N THR A 119 15.49 -13.48 -10.43
CA THR A 119 15.93 -12.09 -10.62
C THR A 119 15.76 -11.29 -9.31
N GLY A 120 16.77 -10.54 -8.87
CA GLY A 120 16.81 -9.81 -7.57
C GLY A 120 15.80 -8.66 -7.41
N GLY A 121 14.53 -8.91 -7.69
CA GLY A 121 13.41 -7.99 -7.48
C GLY A 121 12.92 -7.98 -6.04
N VAL A 122 12.41 -6.83 -5.61
CA VAL A 122 11.73 -6.66 -4.31
C VAL A 122 10.23 -6.88 -4.55
N SER A 123 9.56 -7.68 -3.72
CA SER A 123 8.11 -7.88 -3.83
C SER A 123 7.32 -6.70 -3.24
N VAL A 124 6.04 -6.60 -3.56
CA VAL A 124 5.14 -5.57 -3.01
C VAL A 124 5.12 -5.66 -1.48
N ARG A 125 4.92 -6.85 -0.90
CA ARG A 125 4.87 -7.00 0.55
C ARG A 125 6.19 -6.64 1.21
N THR A 126 7.32 -7.07 0.64
CA THR A 126 8.65 -6.73 1.18
C THR A 126 8.88 -5.23 1.18
N TRP A 127 8.59 -4.54 0.07
CA TRP A 127 8.76 -3.09 -0.01
C TRP A 127 7.87 -2.36 1.00
N MET A 128 6.58 -2.73 1.07
CA MET A 128 5.62 -2.09 1.97
C MET A 128 6.01 -2.32 3.43
N ALA A 129 6.42 -3.54 3.82
CA ALA A 129 6.85 -3.85 5.18
C ALA A 129 8.13 -3.08 5.56
N LEU A 130 9.08 -3.00 4.64
CA LEU A 130 10.32 -2.25 4.85
C LEU A 130 10.05 -0.77 5.10
N VAL A 131 9.21 -0.15 4.26
CA VAL A 131 8.85 1.28 4.35
C VAL A 131 7.95 1.58 5.54
N ALA A 132 7.05 0.66 5.92
CA ALA A 132 6.15 0.85 7.07
C ALA A 132 6.88 0.84 8.43
N SER A 133 8.07 0.23 8.51
CA SER A 133 8.81 0.11 9.77
C SER A 133 9.37 1.47 10.24
N SER A 134 8.84 1.97 11.36
CA SER A 134 9.14 3.30 11.93
C SER A 134 10.62 3.55 12.21
N ASP A 135 11.37 2.49 12.48
CA ASP A 135 12.80 2.53 12.86
C ASP A 135 13.70 1.87 11.80
N SER A 136 13.26 1.76 10.54
CA SER A 136 14.05 1.16 9.46
C SER A 136 14.78 2.23 8.62
N PRO A 137 16.10 2.43 8.81
CA PRO A 137 16.91 3.21 7.89
C PRO A 137 16.81 2.72 6.43
N PRO A 138 16.85 1.41 6.14
CA PRO A 138 16.66 0.92 4.76
C PRO A 138 15.30 1.29 4.17
N GLY A 139 14.22 1.20 4.94
CA GLY A 139 12.88 1.60 4.49
C GLY A 139 12.76 3.08 4.21
N THR A 140 13.33 3.90 5.10
CA THR A 140 13.41 5.35 4.89
C THR A 140 14.20 5.68 3.62
N ARG A 141 15.37 5.05 3.41
CA ARG A 141 16.16 5.23 2.19
C ARG A 141 15.40 4.80 0.95
N ALA A 142 14.75 3.63 0.97
CA ALA A 142 13.97 3.14 -0.16
C ALA A 142 12.84 4.11 -0.55
N ALA A 143 12.08 4.63 0.42
CA ALA A 143 11.02 5.61 0.16
C ALA A 143 11.56 6.95 -0.35
N MET A 144 12.69 7.42 0.18
CA MET A 144 13.31 8.68 -0.26
C MET A 144 13.95 8.56 -1.64
N GLU A 145 14.57 7.42 -1.98
CA GLU A 145 15.11 7.15 -3.31
C GLU A 145 13.97 7.04 -4.36
N MET A 146 12.83 6.46 -3.97
CA MET A 146 11.62 6.45 -4.83
C MET A 146 11.13 7.88 -5.06
N SER A 147 11.07 8.68 -3.99
CA SER A 147 10.65 10.09 -4.07
C SER A 147 11.58 10.90 -4.97
N SER A 148 12.89 10.65 -4.89
CA SER A 148 13.89 11.25 -5.79
C SER A 148 13.63 10.86 -7.25
N THR A 149 13.39 9.57 -7.51
CA THR A 149 13.03 9.06 -8.85
C THR A 149 11.78 9.75 -9.40
N ILE A 150 10.72 9.88 -8.58
CA ILE A 150 9.48 10.57 -8.94
C ILE A 150 9.74 12.06 -9.21
N ALA A 151 10.49 12.73 -8.33
CA ALA A 151 10.80 14.14 -8.43
C ALA A 151 11.59 14.48 -9.70
N SER A 152 12.51 13.60 -10.10
CA SER A 152 13.33 13.71 -11.31
C SER A 152 12.60 13.37 -12.61
N SER A 153 11.37 12.85 -12.55
CA SER A 153 10.58 12.59 -13.74
C SER A 153 10.31 13.88 -14.54
N PRO A 154 10.18 13.81 -15.88
CA PRO A 154 9.95 14.97 -16.73
C PRO A 154 8.52 15.54 -16.61
N TYR A 155 7.61 14.83 -15.93
CA TYR A 155 6.20 15.20 -15.87
C TYR A 155 5.96 16.34 -14.87
N ALA A 156 5.31 17.40 -15.32
CA ALA A 156 4.95 18.52 -14.45
C ALA A 156 4.00 18.06 -13.33
N SER A 157 3.01 17.25 -13.69
CA SER A 157 2.11 16.51 -12.80
C SER A 157 1.95 15.09 -13.30
N LEU A 158 1.76 14.15 -12.38
CA LEU A 158 1.71 12.72 -12.70
C LEU A 158 0.75 11.96 -11.79
N LEU A 159 0.31 10.81 -12.27
CA LEU A 159 -0.31 9.76 -11.47
C LEU A 159 0.75 8.70 -11.14
N PHE A 160 0.67 8.19 -9.92
CA PHE A 160 1.48 7.06 -9.46
C PHE A 160 0.58 5.84 -9.28
N GLU A 161 0.99 4.69 -9.80
CA GLU A 161 0.23 3.44 -9.70
C GLU A 161 1.17 2.24 -9.47
N VAL A 162 0.79 1.33 -8.59
CA VAL A 162 1.49 0.05 -8.30
C VAL A 162 0.59 -1.13 -8.71
N PRO A 163 1.11 -2.28 -9.17
CA PRO A 163 0.28 -3.46 -9.44
C PRO A 163 -0.65 -3.79 -8.27
N GLY A 164 -1.91 -4.14 -8.58
CA GLY A 164 -2.82 -4.65 -7.56
C GLY A 164 -2.41 -6.04 -7.10
N THR A 165 -2.50 -6.29 -5.79
CA THR A 165 -2.11 -7.58 -5.18
C THR A 165 -3.15 -8.04 -4.16
N THR A 166 -3.23 -9.35 -3.91
CA THR A 166 -3.91 -9.90 -2.74
C THR A 166 -2.91 -10.07 -1.61
N TRP A 167 -3.38 -10.36 -0.39
CA TRP A 167 -2.46 -10.77 0.66
C TRP A 167 -1.61 -11.94 0.16
N ARG A 168 -2.20 -13.02 -0.33
CA ARG A 168 -1.47 -14.24 -0.71
C ARG A 168 -0.38 -14.05 -1.78
N ASP A 169 -0.65 -13.26 -2.81
CA ASP A 169 0.31 -13.08 -3.91
C ASP A 169 1.29 -11.92 -3.70
N SER A 170 1.06 -11.04 -2.73
CA SER A 170 1.89 -9.84 -2.51
C SER A 170 3.36 -10.11 -2.21
N ASP A 171 3.71 -11.32 -1.76
CA ASP A 171 5.11 -11.76 -1.56
C ASP A 171 5.81 -12.16 -2.88
N GLU A 172 5.04 -12.45 -3.93
CA GLU A 172 5.53 -12.88 -5.24
C GLU A 172 5.43 -11.76 -6.29
N VAL A 173 4.43 -10.88 -6.17
CA VAL A 173 4.26 -9.76 -7.10
C VAL A 173 5.39 -8.76 -6.91
N PRO A 174 6.18 -8.45 -7.97
CA PRO A 174 7.25 -7.47 -7.88
C PRO A 174 6.70 -6.07 -7.56
N PHE A 175 7.39 -5.34 -6.70
CA PHE A 175 7.15 -3.91 -6.52
C PHE A 175 7.66 -3.16 -7.76
N GLU A 176 6.72 -2.87 -8.63
CA GLU A 176 6.87 -1.95 -9.76
C GLU A 176 5.94 -0.75 -9.55
N PHE A 177 6.28 0.38 -10.13
CA PHE A 177 5.36 1.50 -10.21
C PHE A 177 5.45 2.17 -11.57
N VAL A 178 4.37 2.86 -11.93
CA VAL A 178 4.34 3.72 -13.11
C VAL A 178 4.10 5.17 -12.71
N LEU A 179 4.73 6.06 -13.46
CA LEU A 179 4.45 7.48 -13.49
C LEU A 179 3.75 7.77 -14.80
N VAL A 180 2.47 8.13 -14.73
CA VAL A 180 1.67 8.48 -15.90
C VAL A 180 1.61 9.99 -15.99
N ASP A 181 2.01 10.57 -17.12
CA ASP A 181 1.89 12.00 -17.39
C ASP A 181 0.42 12.43 -17.29
N ALA A 182 0.16 13.44 -16.47
CA ALA A 182 -1.20 13.90 -16.18
C ALA A 182 -1.25 15.42 -16.09
N PRO A 183 -0.97 16.16 -17.18
CA PRO A 183 -0.90 17.62 -17.17
C PRO A 183 -2.20 18.31 -16.76
N GLU A 184 -3.34 17.62 -16.85
CA GLU A 184 -4.64 18.07 -16.38
C GLU A 184 -4.65 18.32 -14.86
N LEU A 185 -3.89 17.55 -14.08
CA LEU A 185 -3.78 17.74 -12.63
C LEU A 185 -3.13 19.07 -12.26
N SER A 186 -2.10 19.51 -13.00
CA SER A 186 -1.52 20.84 -12.78
C SER A 186 -2.53 21.95 -13.03
N ARG A 187 -3.41 21.79 -14.04
CA ARG A 187 -4.46 22.78 -14.33
C ARG A 187 -5.57 22.80 -13.29
N PHE A 188 -5.99 21.61 -12.85
CA PHE A 188 -7.09 21.44 -11.89
C PHE A 188 -6.65 21.78 -10.46
N ALA A 189 -5.62 21.10 -9.96
CA ALA A 189 -5.21 21.22 -8.56
C ALA A 189 -4.16 22.32 -8.35
N GLY A 190 -3.23 22.49 -9.29
CA GLY A 190 -2.12 23.43 -9.13
C GLY A 190 -2.53 24.92 -9.11
N GLY A 191 -3.69 25.26 -9.69
CA GLY A 191 -4.21 26.63 -9.72
C GLY A 191 -5.14 26.99 -8.55
N GLY A 192 -5.54 26.00 -7.74
CA GLY A 192 -6.51 26.18 -6.67
C GLY A 192 -6.55 24.96 -5.76
N PRO A 193 -5.47 24.69 -5.00
CA PRO A 193 -5.45 23.59 -4.05
C PRO A 193 -6.56 23.79 -3.02
N ASP A 194 -7.28 22.71 -2.71
CA ASP A 194 -8.37 22.74 -1.74
C ASP A 194 -7.86 22.30 -0.37
N ARG A 195 -7.35 23.27 0.41
CA ARG A 195 -6.83 23.06 1.77
C ARG A 195 -7.86 22.41 2.69
N ASP A 196 -9.14 22.70 2.47
CA ASP A 196 -10.22 22.29 3.34
C ASP A 196 -10.84 20.95 2.92
N ALA A 197 -10.42 20.38 1.78
CA ALA A 197 -10.92 19.14 1.20
C ALA A 197 -11.06 17.98 2.21
N PHE A 198 -10.12 17.90 3.15
CA PHE A 198 -10.06 16.87 4.18
C PHE A 198 -9.93 17.45 5.60
N ALA A 199 -10.28 18.72 5.81
CA ALA A 199 -10.14 19.39 7.11
C ALA A 199 -10.87 18.63 8.23
N GLU A 200 -12.04 18.05 7.94
CA GLU A 200 -12.80 17.24 8.90
C GLU A 200 -12.03 16.01 9.41
N HIS A 201 -11.09 15.48 8.62
CA HIS A 201 -10.23 14.37 9.01
C HIS A 201 -8.96 14.86 9.71
N PHE A 202 -8.39 15.98 9.26
CA PHE A 202 -7.17 16.56 9.82
C PHE A 202 -7.36 17.08 11.25
N ASP A 203 -8.52 17.67 11.51
CA ASP A 203 -8.88 18.24 12.81
C ASP A 203 -9.49 17.22 13.78
N ASP A 204 -9.77 15.99 13.32
CA ASP A 204 -10.35 14.96 14.16
C ASP A 204 -9.35 14.57 15.28
N PRO A 205 -9.72 14.76 16.56
CA PRO A 205 -8.88 14.38 17.68
C PRO A 205 -8.82 12.85 17.87
N SER A 206 -9.65 12.07 17.18
CA SER A 206 -9.71 10.62 17.31
C SER A 206 -8.39 9.95 16.90
N PRO A 207 -8.00 8.84 17.53
CA PRO A 207 -6.85 8.04 17.10
C PRO A 207 -7.05 7.37 15.73
N SER A 208 -8.28 7.32 15.22
CA SER A 208 -8.65 6.55 14.03
C SER A 208 -8.37 7.24 12.70
N SER A 209 -8.36 8.58 12.63
CA SER A 209 -8.19 9.32 11.37
C SER A 209 -6.74 9.71 11.05
N CYS A 210 -5.92 9.94 12.08
CA CYS A 210 -4.55 10.43 11.91
C CYS A 210 -3.60 9.77 12.93
N GLY A 211 -3.84 8.49 13.25
CA GLY A 211 -3.37 7.81 14.46
C GLY A 211 -1.95 8.15 14.94
N GLU A 212 -1.86 8.43 16.25
CA GLU A 212 -0.60 8.42 16.98
C GLU A 212 -0.08 6.98 17.02
N GLY A 213 1.20 6.78 16.71
CA GLY A 213 1.87 5.49 16.87
C GLY A 213 1.67 4.93 18.28
N GLU A 214 1.62 3.60 18.38
CA GLU A 214 1.43 2.85 19.62
C GLU A 214 2.37 3.35 20.73
N GLY A 215 1.81 4.10 21.67
CA GLY A 215 2.57 4.73 22.75
C GLY A 215 1.64 5.13 23.88
N GLY A 216 1.20 4.14 24.65
CA GLY A 216 0.29 4.31 25.77
C GLY A 216 0.69 5.45 26.73
N ARG A 217 -0.29 6.30 27.02
CA ARG A 217 -0.54 7.03 28.28
C ARG A 217 0.67 7.69 28.97
N ARG A 218 0.52 9.02 29.12
CA ARG A 218 1.10 9.89 30.16
C ARG A 218 2.54 10.34 29.94
N ARG A 219 2.66 11.50 29.28
CA ARG A 219 3.37 12.69 29.78
C ARG A 219 2.99 13.86 28.87
N ARG A 220 2.90 15.07 29.42
CA ARG A 220 2.70 16.35 28.69
C ARG A 220 3.87 16.65 27.75
N ARG A 221 4.14 15.76 26.79
CA ARG A 221 5.06 16.00 25.68
C ARG A 221 4.29 16.79 24.63
N ARG A 222 4.95 17.78 24.00
CA ARG A 222 4.44 18.49 22.81
C ARG A 222 3.68 17.47 21.96
N ARG A 223 2.36 17.67 21.75
CA ARG A 223 1.64 16.90 20.73
C ARG A 223 2.47 17.07 19.46
N LEU A 224 3.08 15.99 18.99
CA LEU A 224 3.78 16.03 17.71
C LEU A 224 2.70 16.41 16.70
N ARG A 225 2.90 17.52 15.97
CA ARG A 225 1.92 17.92 14.96
C ARG A 225 1.88 16.81 13.92
N ARG A 226 0.68 16.29 13.68
CA ARG A 226 0.44 15.25 12.68
C ARG A 226 0.73 15.84 11.32
N THR A 227 1.53 15.14 10.52
CA THR A 227 1.96 15.61 9.19
C THR A 227 1.22 14.86 8.07
N VAL A 228 0.59 13.72 8.38
CA VAL A 228 -0.13 12.84 7.44
C VAL A 228 -1.28 12.14 8.16
N CYS A 229 -2.39 11.95 7.49
CA CYS A 229 -3.59 11.27 7.98
C CYS A 229 -4.04 10.14 7.04
N SER A 230 -4.81 9.18 7.58
CA SER A 230 -5.42 8.09 6.83
C SER A 230 -6.89 7.90 7.22
N PHE A 231 -7.80 7.89 6.25
CA PHE A 231 -9.24 7.83 6.51
C PHE A 231 -9.98 7.16 5.37
N GLU A 232 -11.18 6.63 5.62
CA GLU A 232 -12.04 6.09 4.56
C GLU A 232 -12.60 7.24 3.70
N ASN A 233 -12.76 7.00 2.39
CA ASN A 233 -13.50 7.91 1.54
C ASN A 233 -15.01 7.90 1.88
N LEU A 234 -15.77 8.87 1.34
CA LEU A 234 -17.23 8.97 1.58
C LEU A 234 -18.01 7.68 1.28
N GLY A 235 -17.58 6.94 0.24
CA GLY A 235 -18.20 5.67 -0.15
C GLY A 235 -17.77 4.46 0.68
N ARG A 236 -16.73 4.62 1.51
CA ARG A 236 -16.06 3.55 2.27
C ARG A 236 -15.62 2.36 1.41
N ASP A 237 -15.34 2.62 0.13
CA ASP A 237 -14.79 1.66 -0.83
C ASP A 237 -13.28 1.89 -1.09
N ALA A 238 -12.69 2.89 -0.44
CA ALA A 238 -11.26 3.15 -0.44
C ALA A 238 -10.77 3.75 0.88
N THR A 239 -9.54 3.40 1.26
CA THR A 239 -8.81 4.13 2.30
C THR A 239 -7.89 5.15 1.64
N LEU A 240 -7.96 6.40 2.09
CA LEU A 240 -7.16 7.51 1.61
C LEU A 240 -6.02 7.81 2.58
N VAL A 241 -4.86 8.21 2.06
CA VAL A 241 -3.73 8.73 2.83
C VAL A 241 -3.36 10.08 2.27
N SER A 242 -3.35 11.12 3.12
CA SER A 242 -3.19 12.51 2.69
C SER A 242 -2.23 13.27 3.61
N PRO A 243 -1.33 14.12 3.06
CA PRO A 243 -0.55 15.03 3.89
C PRO A 243 -1.47 16.09 4.52
N VAL A 244 -1.12 16.48 5.74
CA VAL A 244 -1.74 17.57 6.49
C VAL A 244 -1.02 18.87 6.12
N PRO A 245 -1.73 19.97 5.84
CA PRO A 245 -1.08 21.24 5.54
C PRO A 245 -0.20 21.71 6.69
N LEU A 246 1.03 22.12 6.38
CA LEU A 246 1.93 22.79 7.32
C LEU A 246 1.78 24.31 7.19
N ASP A 247 1.95 25.03 8.29
CA ASP A 247 1.68 26.48 8.33
C ASP A 247 2.71 27.31 7.53
N ASP A 248 3.91 26.75 7.30
CA ASP A 248 5.04 27.38 6.62
C ASP A 248 5.31 26.84 5.21
N VAL A 249 4.35 26.07 4.65
CA VAL A 249 4.44 25.47 3.31
C VAL A 249 3.27 25.98 2.46
N ASP A 250 3.56 26.37 1.21
CA ASP A 250 2.54 26.79 0.25
C ASP A 250 1.55 25.64 -0.01
N ASP A 251 0.25 25.90 0.08
CA ASP A 251 -0.82 24.91 -0.17
C ASP A 251 -0.67 24.23 -1.54
N ALA A 252 -0.12 24.95 -2.53
CA ALA A 252 0.10 24.41 -3.85
C ALA A 252 1.05 23.20 -3.84
N THR A 253 1.93 23.09 -2.84
CA THR A 253 2.78 21.92 -2.57
C THR A 253 1.96 20.63 -2.47
N TYR A 254 0.75 20.71 -1.92
CA TYR A 254 -0.12 19.56 -1.67
C TYR A 254 -1.08 19.27 -2.82
N SER A 255 -0.94 19.94 -3.98
CA SER A 255 -1.89 19.77 -5.11
C SER A 255 -1.88 18.35 -5.68
N HIS A 256 -0.70 17.75 -5.84
CA HIS A 256 -0.50 16.41 -6.41
C HIS A 256 0.88 15.86 -6.07
N LEU A 257 1.10 14.57 -6.31
CA LEU A 257 2.30 13.86 -5.86
C LEU A 257 3.60 14.49 -6.37
N ALA A 258 3.67 14.82 -7.67
CA ALA A 258 4.90 15.38 -8.26
C ALA A 258 5.38 16.64 -7.54
N ARG A 259 4.46 17.53 -7.17
CA ARG A 259 4.81 18.79 -6.51
C ARG A 259 5.16 18.53 -5.04
N PHE A 260 4.39 17.67 -4.38
CA PHE A 260 4.63 17.29 -3.00
C PHE A 260 6.03 16.70 -2.79
N VAL A 261 6.48 15.74 -3.63
CA VAL A 261 7.82 15.14 -3.47
C VAL A 261 8.97 16.09 -3.85
N ARG A 262 8.68 17.15 -4.63
CA ARG A 262 9.66 18.17 -5.04
C ARG A 262 9.80 19.30 -4.03
N GLU A 263 8.72 19.68 -3.36
CA GLU A 263 8.63 20.93 -2.60
C GLU A 263 8.35 20.74 -1.10
N ALA A 264 7.73 19.62 -0.68
CA ALA A 264 7.40 19.42 0.73
C ALA A 264 8.64 19.08 1.57
N PRO A 265 8.63 19.36 2.89
CA PRO A 265 9.70 18.95 3.79
C PRO A 265 9.93 17.43 3.71
N GLY A 266 11.19 17.00 3.53
CA GLY A 266 11.52 15.59 3.36
C GLY A 266 11.03 14.68 4.50
N GLY A 267 10.95 15.22 5.73
CA GLY A 267 10.33 14.52 6.85
C GLY A 267 8.84 14.21 6.63
N GLN A 268 8.06 15.14 6.07
CA GLN A 268 6.65 14.91 5.75
C GLN A 268 6.50 13.93 4.59
N VAL A 269 7.36 13.99 3.57
CA VAL A 269 7.37 13.02 2.47
C VAL A 269 7.67 11.60 2.97
N SER A 270 8.66 11.44 3.86
CA SER A 270 8.97 10.16 4.48
C SER A 270 7.79 9.60 5.28
N GLU A 271 7.18 10.43 6.13
CA GLU A 271 6.01 10.02 6.92
C GLU A 271 4.80 9.70 6.03
N PHE A 272 4.65 10.36 4.87
CA PHE A 272 3.60 10.05 3.91
C PHE A 272 3.73 8.64 3.37
N TRP A 273 4.93 8.25 2.93
CA TRP A 273 5.17 6.90 2.43
C TRP A 273 5.07 5.84 3.52
N LYS A 274 5.60 6.09 4.73
CA LYS A 274 5.44 5.19 5.88
C LYS A 274 3.97 4.94 6.21
N LYS A 275 3.18 6.02 6.26
CA LYS A 275 1.75 5.92 6.54
C LYS A 275 1.00 5.22 5.40
N ALA A 276 1.35 5.49 4.15
CA ALA A 276 0.77 4.82 3.00
C ALA A 276 1.06 3.31 2.99
N ALA A 277 2.31 2.92 3.23
CA ALA A 277 2.74 1.53 3.25
C ALA A 277 2.09 0.74 4.40
N SER A 278 2.09 1.29 5.62
CA SER A 278 1.41 0.65 6.77
C SER A 278 -0.09 0.51 6.52
N THR A 279 -0.75 1.57 6.04
CA THR A 279 -2.19 1.54 5.73
C THR A 279 -2.51 0.51 4.64
N TYR A 280 -1.64 0.37 3.63
CA TYR A 280 -1.80 -0.65 2.60
C TYR A 280 -1.74 -2.06 3.17
N LEU A 281 -0.75 -2.36 4.02
CA LEU A 281 -0.62 -3.67 4.68
C LEU A 281 -1.82 -3.98 5.57
N ASP A 282 -2.30 -2.99 6.33
CA ASP A 282 -3.47 -3.16 7.19
C ASP A 282 -4.72 -3.49 6.36
N VAL A 283 -4.95 -2.77 5.25
CA VAL A 283 -6.08 -3.05 4.35
C VAL A 283 -5.94 -4.42 3.69
N LEU A 284 -4.75 -4.76 3.20
CA LEU A 284 -4.47 -6.01 2.53
C LEU A 284 -4.74 -7.22 3.44
N LYS A 285 -4.26 -7.14 4.68
CA LYS A 285 -4.44 -8.18 5.70
C LYS A 285 -5.90 -8.30 6.13
N ARG A 286 -6.55 -7.17 6.42
CA ARG A 286 -7.96 -7.15 6.83
C ARG A 286 -8.85 -7.78 5.76
N LYS A 287 -8.62 -7.48 4.47
CA LYS A 287 -9.40 -8.09 3.38
C LYS A 287 -9.21 -9.60 3.30
N ASP A 288 -7.99 -10.10 3.47
CA ASP A 288 -7.71 -11.54 3.51
C ASP A 288 -8.47 -12.26 4.64
N GLU A 289 -8.55 -11.60 5.80
CA GLU A 289 -9.31 -12.07 6.97
C GLU A 289 -10.83 -12.02 6.73
N ASP A 290 -11.34 -10.93 6.16
CA ASP A 290 -12.77 -10.69 5.91
C ASP A 290 -13.35 -11.60 4.81
N ASP A 291 -12.61 -11.81 3.71
CA ASP A 291 -13.08 -12.54 2.52
C ASP A 291 -12.98 -14.07 2.69
N GLY A 292 -12.69 -14.57 3.90
CA GLY A 292 -12.53 -16.00 4.18
C GLY A 292 -11.41 -16.66 3.39
N GLY A 293 -10.52 -15.83 2.85
CA GLY A 293 -9.47 -16.22 1.94
C GLY A 293 -9.89 -16.59 0.52
N ASP A 294 -10.89 -15.92 -0.04
CA ASP A 294 -11.08 -15.91 -1.50
C ASP A 294 -9.94 -15.14 -2.19
N ASP A 295 -9.44 -15.64 -3.32
CA ASP A 295 -8.31 -15.05 -4.08
C ASP A 295 -8.76 -13.87 -4.97
N GLY A 296 -10.04 -13.50 -4.89
CA GLY A 296 -10.69 -12.60 -5.84
C GLY A 296 -10.52 -11.11 -5.58
N ALA A 297 -10.18 -10.66 -4.36
CA ALA A 297 -10.29 -9.26 -3.96
C ALA A 297 -8.93 -8.58 -3.74
N GLY A 298 -8.22 -8.25 -4.83
CA GLY A 298 -6.96 -7.50 -4.77
C GLY A 298 -7.06 -6.14 -4.06
N THR A 299 -5.92 -5.47 -3.89
CA THR A 299 -5.82 -4.13 -3.31
C THR A 299 -4.93 -3.27 -4.18
N TRP A 300 -5.43 -2.10 -4.58
CA TRP A 300 -4.77 -1.19 -5.50
C TRP A 300 -4.22 0.03 -4.77
N PHE A 301 -3.06 0.52 -5.19
CA PHE A 301 -2.30 1.59 -4.53
C PHE A 301 -1.92 2.65 -5.57
N SER A 302 -2.57 3.81 -5.53
CA SER A 302 -2.40 4.85 -6.56
C SER A 302 -2.67 6.27 -6.06
N THR A 303 -2.28 7.31 -6.79
CA THR A 303 -2.57 8.72 -6.44
C THR A 303 -3.57 9.38 -7.39
N ASN A 304 -4.56 8.65 -7.91
CA ASN A 304 -5.56 9.28 -8.76
C ASN A 304 -6.42 10.27 -7.96
N GLY A 305 -6.35 11.56 -8.32
CA GLY A 305 -6.92 12.66 -7.55
C GLY A 305 -7.75 13.65 -8.38
N MET A 306 -8.25 13.28 -9.55
CA MET A 306 -8.94 14.24 -10.45
C MET A 306 -10.27 14.78 -9.92
N GLY A 307 -10.75 14.34 -8.76
CA GLY A 307 -11.99 14.83 -8.15
C GLY A 307 -11.81 15.82 -6.98
N VAL A 308 -10.60 15.89 -6.39
CA VAL A 308 -10.31 16.70 -5.21
C VAL A 308 -8.92 17.31 -5.39
N ALA A 309 -8.81 18.63 -5.30
CA ALA A 309 -7.58 19.39 -5.53
C ALA A 309 -6.62 19.36 -4.32
N TRP A 310 -6.42 18.17 -3.73
CA TRP A 310 -5.49 17.93 -2.64
C TRP A 310 -4.94 16.51 -2.76
N LEU A 311 -3.65 16.32 -2.55
CA LEU A 311 -2.96 15.04 -2.69
C LEU A 311 -3.60 14.01 -1.76
N HIS A 312 -4.06 12.91 -2.34
CA HIS A 312 -4.46 11.74 -1.59
C HIS A 312 -4.01 10.50 -2.35
N LEU A 313 -3.27 9.65 -1.66
CA LEU A 313 -3.04 8.29 -2.09
C LEU A 313 -4.29 7.47 -1.76
N ARG A 314 -4.68 6.62 -2.69
CA ARG A 314 -5.84 5.76 -2.62
C ARG A 314 -5.41 4.31 -2.50
N ILE A 315 -6.04 3.63 -1.55
CA ILE A 315 -5.99 2.19 -1.36
C ILE A 315 -7.40 1.67 -1.67
N ASP A 316 -7.62 1.28 -2.92
CA ASP A 316 -8.95 0.92 -3.45
C ASP A 316 -9.17 -0.60 -3.48
N ASP A 317 -10.45 -1.00 -3.51
CA ASP A 317 -10.92 -2.39 -3.65
C ASP A 317 -10.94 -2.91 -5.10
N ARG A 318 -10.70 -2.04 -6.08
CA ARG A 318 -10.64 -2.33 -7.52
C ARG A 318 -9.87 -1.23 -8.26
N PRO A 319 -9.32 -1.48 -9.47
CA PRO A 319 -8.56 -0.49 -10.23
C PRO A 319 -9.48 0.51 -10.97
N LYS A 320 -10.47 1.09 -10.29
CA LYS A 320 -11.45 2.01 -10.89
C LYS A 320 -10.76 3.21 -11.55
N TYR A 321 -9.66 3.64 -10.97
CA TYR A 321 -8.94 4.86 -11.32
C TYR A 321 -7.56 4.62 -11.95
N TYR A 322 -7.22 3.36 -12.28
CA TYR A 322 -5.96 3.08 -12.96
C TYR A 322 -6.03 3.51 -14.42
N SER A 323 -4.98 4.20 -14.85
CA SER A 323 -4.76 4.71 -16.19
C SER A 323 -3.86 3.76 -16.98
N TYR A 324 -2.89 3.11 -16.32
CA TYR A 324 -2.00 2.16 -16.98
C TYR A 324 -2.68 0.80 -17.18
N ALA A 325 -2.94 0.47 -18.45
CA ALA A 325 -3.76 -0.68 -18.81
C ALA A 325 -3.18 -2.03 -18.31
N PRO A 326 -1.86 -2.29 -18.37
CA PRO A 326 -1.29 -3.54 -17.89
C PRO A 326 -1.57 -3.81 -16.41
N PHE A 327 -1.53 -2.79 -15.54
CA PHE A 327 -1.87 -2.97 -14.12
C PHE A 327 -3.37 -3.14 -13.89
N LYS A 328 -4.19 -2.44 -14.69
CA LYS A 328 -5.65 -2.57 -14.63
C LYS A 328 -6.12 -3.96 -15.05
N CYS A 329 -5.50 -4.55 -16.08
CA CYS A 329 -5.86 -5.86 -16.63
C CYS A 329 -5.43 -7.04 -15.75
N LEU A 330 -4.65 -6.82 -14.69
CA LEU A 330 -4.39 -7.86 -13.67
C LEU A 330 -5.67 -8.23 -12.90
N TRP A 331 -6.65 -7.32 -12.88
CA TRP A 331 -7.95 -7.57 -12.29
C TRP A 331 -8.77 -8.57 -13.11
N LYS A 332 -9.19 -9.66 -12.48
CA LYS A 332 -9.97 -10.73 -13.10
C LYS A 332 -11.46 -10.72 -12.72
N GLY A 333 -11.94 -9.61 -12.14
CA GLY A 333 -13.29 -9.47 -11.57
C GLY A 333 -14.42 -9.94 -12.48
#